data_AF-A0A522AZZ4-F1
#
_entry.id   AF-A0A522AZZ4-F1
#
_cell.length_a   1.000
_cell.length_b   1.000
_cell.length_c   1.000
_cell.angle_alpha   90.00
_cell.angle_beta   90.00
_cell.angle_gamma   90.00
#
_symmetry.space_group_name_H-M   'P 1'
#
loop_
_entity.id
_entity.type
_entity.pdbx_description
1 polymer ?
#
loop_
_entity_poly.entity_id
_entity_poly.type
_entity_poly.pdbx_seq_one_letter_code
_entity_poly.pdbx_strand_id
1 'polypeptide(L)' 'MKQFALGLALGFLLGLVGAGWAAVKVAGDDDFLKGWEVVVKGKKACSDPYVRVSSKEIECV' A
#
# COMPACT_ATOMS: atom_id res chain seq x y z
N MET A 1 -33.56 -10.16 -1.75
CA MET A 1 -32.34 -10.33 -2.58
C MET A 1 -31.79 -9.00 -3.12
N LYS A 2 -32.58 -8.15 -3.80
CA LYS A 2 -32.11 -6.89 -4.41
C LYS A 2 -31.35 -5.95 -3.46
N GLN A 3 -31.83 -5.81 -2.22
CA GLN A 3 -31.16 -4.97 -1.21
C GLN A 3 -29.81 -5.52 -0.76
N PHE A 4 -29.65 -6.85 -0.75
CA PHE A 4 -28.39 -7.51 -0.39
C PHE A 4 -27.35 -7.34 -1.49
N ALA A 5 -27.76 -7.48 -2.76
CA ALA A 5 -26.91 -7.23 -3.91
C ALA A 5 -26.45 -5.75 -3.98
N LEU A 6 -27.34 -4.81 -3.63
CA LEU A 6 -27.00 -3.39 -3.57
C LEU A 6 -25.95 -3.11 -2.48
N GLY A 7 -26.13 -3.69 -1.28
CA GLY A 7 -25.17 -3.57 -0.19
C GLY A 7 -23.80 -4.17 -0.53
N LEU A 8 -23.78 -5.33 -1.19
CA LEU A 8 -22.55 -5.98 -1.65
C LEU A 8 -21.82 -5.11 -2.69
N ALA A 9 -22.53 -4.57 -3.67
CA ALA A 9 -21.96 -3.70 -4.69
C ALA A 9 -21.38 -2.41 -4.07
N LEU A 10 -22.11 -1.80 -3.13
CA LEU A 10 -21.64 -0.61 -2.43
C LEU A 10 -20.38 -0.90 -1.60
N GLY A 11 -20.38 -2.02 -0.86
CA GLY A 11 -19.23 -2.45 -0.07
C GLY A 11 -18.00 -2.74 -0.93
N PHE A 12 -18.19 -3.36 -2.10
CA PHE A 12 -17.11 -3.64 -3.04
C PHE A 12 -16.50 -2.36 -3.62
N LEU A 13 -17.34 -1.39 -3.99
CA LEU A 13 -16.87 -0.09 -4.48
C LEU A 13 -16.11 0.69 -3.42
N LEU A 14 -16.61 0.72 -2.18
CA LEU A 14 -15.93 1.37 -1.07
C LEU A 14 -14.59 0.70 -0.73
N GLY A 15 -14.52 -0.62 -0.80
CA GLY A 15 -13.28 -1.37 -0.61
C GLY A 15 -12.23 -1.06 -1.67
N LEU A 16 -12.64 -1.00 -2.95
CA LEU A 16 -11.76 -0.63 -4.06
C LEU A 16 -11.19 0.79 -3.90
N VAL A 17 -12.04 1.76 -3.54
CA VAL A 17 -11.62 3.15 -3.31
C VAL A 17 -10.67 3.23 -2.11
N GLY A 18 -10.98 2.54 -1.02
CA GLY A 18 -10.14 2.51 0.17
C GLY A 18 -8.74 1.92 -0.09
N ALA A 19 -8.66 0.83 -0.85
CA ALA A 19 -7.40 0.20 -1.21
C ALA A 19 -6.52 1.10 -2.11
N GLY A 20 -7.13 1.77 -3.09
CA GLY A 20 -6.43 2.72 -3.95
C GLY A 20 -5.91 3.93 -3.19
N TRP A 21 -6.70 4.47 -2.26
CA TRP A 21 -6.30 5.62 -1.45
C TRP A 21 -5.18 5.26 -0.46
N ALA A 22 -5.22 4.07 0.12
CA ALA A 22 -4.16 3.57 1.00
C ALA A 22 -2.82 3.41 0.25
N ALA A 23 -2.85 2.91 -0.99
CA ALA A 23 -1.65 2.82 -1.82
C ALA A 23 -1.00 4.20 -2.03
N VAL A 24 -1.77 5.22 -2.41
CA VAL A 24 -1.28 6.58 -2.70
C VAL A 24 -0.83 7.35 -1.44
N LYS A 25 -1.41 7.06 -0.27
CA LYS A 25 -1.01 7.75 0.97
C LYS A 25 0.18 7.11 1.69
N VAL A 26 0.35 5.80 1.52
CA VAL A 26 1.40 5.03 2.22
C VAL A 26 2.67 4.98 1.37
N ALA A 27 2.54 4.75 0.07
CA ALA A 27 3.57 5.01 -0.91
C ALA A 27 3.33 6.42 -1.43
N GLY A 28 4.22 7.38 -1.12
CA GLY A 28 4.18 8.69 -1.76
C GLY A 28 4.23 8.55 -3.29
N ASP A 29 3.98 9.65 -4.00
CA ASP A 29 3.82 9.67 -5.47
C ASP A 29 4.92 8.94 -6.27
N ASP A 30 6.08 8.69 -5.66
CA ASP A 30 7.27 8.05 -6.26
C ASP A 30 7.61 6.67 -5.68
N ASP A 31 6.64 5.87 -5.20
CA ASP A 31 6.89 4.58 -4.52
C ASP A 31 7.70 4.71 -3.21
N PHE A 32 7.75 5.93 -2.65
CA PHE A 32 8.54 6.26 -1.46
C PHE A 32 7.74 6.05 -0.17
N LEU A 33 8.23 5.20 0.72
CA LEU A 33 7.57 4.86 1.99
C LEU A 33 8.10 5.72 3.14
N LYS A 34 7.49 6.88 3.41
CA LYS A 34 7.90 7.75 4.52
C LYS A 34 7.46 7.21 5.89
N GLY A 35 8.37 7.20 6.86
CA GLY A 35 8.18 6.71 8.22
C GLY A 35 8.36 5.19 8.37
N TRP A 36 8.88 4.50 7.35
CA TRP A 36 9.06 3.06 7.35
C TRP A 36 10.49 2.64 7.66
N GLU A 37 10.63 1.42 8.19
CA GLU A 37 11.94 0.82 8.48
C GLU A 37 12.05 -0.55 7.83
N VAL A 38 13.12 -0.75 7.06
CA VAL A 38 13.45 -2.04 6.46
C VAL A 38 14.31 -2.81 7.45
N VAL A 39 13.83 -3.97 7.89
CA VAL A 39 14.54 -4.83 8.84
C VAL A 39 14.96 -6.12 8.13
N VAL A 40 16.27 -6.38 8.10
CA VAL A 40 16.85 -7.61 7.52
C VAL A 40 17.55 -8.37 8.62
N LYS A 41 17.13 -9.62 8.88
CA LYS A 41 17.70 -10.48 9.93
C LYS A 41 17.72 -9.82 11.32
N GLY A 42 16.65 -9.09 11.66
CA GLY A 42 16.50 -8.41 12.95
C GLY A 42 17.35 -7.15 13.12
N LYS A 43 18.01 -6.68 12.07
CA LYS A 43 18.74 -5.40 12.07
C LYS A 43 18.10 -4.41 11.10
N LYS A 44 18.04 -3.16 11.52
CA LYS A 44 17.69 -2.03 10.63
C LYS A 44 18.66 -1.99 9.46
N ALA A 45 18.13 -2.18 8.26
CA ALA A 45 18.87 -2.03 7.01
C ALA A 45 18.81 -0.58 6.52
N CYS A 46 17.61 0.02 6.49
CA CYS A 46 17.41 1.43 6.15
C CYS A 46 16.06 1.95 6.65
N SER A 47 15.84 3.26 6.53
CA SER A 47 14.56 3.92 6.77
C SER A 47 14.15 4.74 5.56
N ASP A 48 12.85 4.90 5.39
CA ASP A 48 12.24 5.61 4.27
C ASP A 48 12.68 5.09 2.88
N PRO A 49 12.41 3.80 2.56
CA PRO A 49 12.83 3.20 1.30
C PRO A 49 11.91 3.59 0.13
N TYR A 50 12.42 3.38 -1.08
CA TYR A 50 11.62 3.27 -2.31
C TYR A 50 11.24 1.80 -2.55
N VAL A 51 9.99 1.52 -2.90
CA VAL A 51 9.48 0.14 -3.10
C VAL A 51 8.93 -0.04 -4.52
N ARG A 52 9.70 -0.71 -5.37
CA ARG A 52 9.27 -1.05 -6.72
C ARG A 52 8.47 -2.35 -6.71
N VAL A 53 7.13 -2.24 -6.73
CA VAL A 53 6.24 -3.41 -6.66
C VAL A 53 6.36 -4.30 -7.91
N SER A 54 6.60 -3.72 -9.09
CA SER A 54 6.71 -4.44 -10.36
C SER A 54 7.93 -5.38 -10.42
N SER A 55 9.09 -4.91 -9.95
CA SER A 55 10.33 -5.69 -9.87
C SER A 55 10.51 -6.41 -8.53
N LYS A 56 9.64 -6.15 -7.54
CA LYS A 56 9.73 -6.65 -6.16
C LYS A 56 11.04 -6.25 -5.49
N GLU A 57 11.45 -5.00 -5.72
CA GLU A 57 12.70 -4.44 -5.21
C GLU A 57 12.44 -3.37 -4.15
N ILE A 58 13.36 -3.28 -3.20
CA ILE A 58 13.39 -2.23 -2.18
C ILE A 58 14.72 -1.51 -2.34
N GLU A 59 14.66 -0.23 -2.66
CA GLU A 59 15.81 0.65 -2.79
C GLU A 59 15.94 1.50 -1.53
N CYS A 60 17.13 1.45 -0.92
CA CYS A 60 17.49 2.30 0.21
C CYS A 60 18.43 3.39 -0.32
N VAL A 61 18.10 4.66 -0.08
CA VAL A 61 18.92 5.83 -0.46
C VAL A 61 19.66 6.38 0.75
#